data_AF-A0A956IAY2-F1
#
_entry.id   AF-A0A956IAY2-F1
#
_cell.length_a   1.000
_cell.length_b   1.000
_cell.length_c   1.000
_cell.angle_alpha   90.00
_cell.angle_beta   90.00
_cell.angle_gamma   90.00
#
_symmetry.space_group_name_H-M   'P 1'
#
loop_
_entity.id
_entity.type
_entity.pdbx_description
1 polymer ?
#
loop_
_entity_poly.entity_id
_entity_poly.type
_entity_poly.pdbx_seq_one_letter_code
_entity_poly.pdbx_strand_id
1 'polypeptide(L)'
;QWSTIFTMVAATGVILAALYMLHAVLKMFWGPVSKKENENLPDMTGREWAAVAPLLVLVFWIGFFPNTFLEKSEDAVGQFIGDFRAKWDESSSDDSLRLWHPDLHVAPEAAEPGEPTEEAAQAEPAADGQREAALPTLTNEALAMRLGGAR
;
A
#
# COMPACT_ATOMS: atom_id res chain seq x y z
N GLN A 1 -4.75 8.33 1.93
CA GLN A 1 -4.40 9.67 1.41
C GLN A 1 -2.91 9.78 1.05
N TRP A 2 -1.99 9.20 1.84
CA TRP A 2 -0.55 9.13 1.53
C TRP A 2 -0.20 8.53 0.15
N SER A 3 -1.02 7.60 -0.35
CA SER A 3 -0.82 6.95 -1.66
C SER A 3 -0.76 7.94 -2.83
N THR A 4 -1.62 8.96 -2.86
CA THR A 4 -1.72 9.87 -4.01
C THR A 4 -0.46 10.70 -4.20
N ILE A 5 0.16 11.17 -3.12
CA ILE A 5 1.39 11.97 -3.18
C ILE A 5 2.53 11.12 -3.75
N PHE A 6 2.67 9.87 -3.29
CA PHE A 6 3.68 8.96 -3.83
C PHE A 6 3.46 8.64 -5.31
N THR A 7 2.20 8.46 -5.74
CA THR A 7 1.89 8.27 -7.17
C THR A 7 2.30 9.49 -8.01
N MET A 8 2.06 10.71 -7.52
CA MET A 8 2.48 11.93 -8.24
C MET A 8 4.00 12.04 -8.36
N VAL A 9 4.74 11.75 -7.28
CA VAL A 9 6.21 11.76 -7.29
C VAL A 9 6.75 10.69 -8.26
N ALA A 10 6.20 9.47 -8.22
CA ALA A 10 6.59 8.40 -9.13
C ALA A 10 6.32 8.75 -10.60
N ALA A 11 5.13 9.28 -10.91
CA ALA A 11 4.77 9.71 -12.27
C ALA A 11 5.70 10.83 -12.78
N THR A 12 6.04 11.79 -11.92
CA THR A 12 6.99 12.87 -12.28
C THR A 12 8.37 12.29 -12.63
N GLY A 13 8.84 11.28 -11.88
CA GLY A 13 10.09 10.57 -12.19
C GLY A 13 10.09 9.91 -13.57
N VAL A 14 9.00 9.26 -13.96
CA VAL A 14 8.85 8.65 -15.29
C VAL A 14 8.89 9.71 -16.40
N ILE A 15 8.22 10.85 -16.21
CA ILE A 15 8.23 11.96 -17.18
C ILE A 15 9.66 12.51 -17.34
N LEU A 16 10.38 12.73 -16.23
CA LEU A 16 11.76 13.21 -16.26
C LEU A 16 12.70 12.22 -16.95
N ALA A 17 12.53 10.91 -16.69
CA ALA A 17 13.32 9.87 -17.36
C ALA A 17 13.09 9.88 -18.89
N ALA A 18 11.84 10.01 -19.32
CA ALA A 18 11.48 10.09 -20.74
C ALA A 18 12.07 11.35 -21.40
N LEU A 19 11.94 12.52 -20.77
CA LEU A 19 12.50 13.77 -21.28
C LEU A 19 14.02 13.72 -21.41
N TYR A 20 14.70 13.15 -20.42
CA TYR A 20 16.16 13.00 -20.46
C TYR A 20 16.60 12.09 -21.60
N MET A 21 15.98 10.91 -21.73
CA MET A 21 16.30 9.98 -22.82
C MET A 21 15.95 10.56 -24.19
N LEU A 22 14.81 11.25 -24.33
CA LEU A 22 14.44 11.92 -25.57
C LEU A 22 15.47 13.00 -25.94
N HIS A 23 15.87 13.85 -24.99
CA HIS A 23 16.88 14.87 -25.22
C HIS A 23 18.25 14.26 -25.60
N ALA A 24 18.63 13.15 -24.97
CA ALA A 24 19.86 12.43 -25.32
C ALA A 24 19.82 11.89 -26.75
N VAL A 25 18.70 11.27 -27.16
CA VAL A 25 18.51 10.78 -28.54
C VAL A 25 18.52 11.93 -29.54
N LEU A 26 17.84 13.04 -29.23
CA LEU A 26 17.84 14.25 -30.06
C LEU A 26 19.27 14.76 -30.29
N LYS A 27 20.06 14.86 -29.22
CA LYS A 27 21.44 15.35 -29.29
C LYS A 27 22.39 14.37 -29.97
N MET A 28 22.18 13.06 -29.82
CA MET A 28 23.07 12.03 -30.36
C MET A 28 22.89 11.85 -31.87
N PHE A 29 21.65 11.84 -32.37
CA PHE A 29 21.37 11.61 -33.78
C PHE A 29 21.23 12.89 -34.62
N TRP A 30 20.73 13.97 -34.03
CA TRP A 30 20.49 15.25 -34.74
C TRP A 30 21.41 16.39 -34.31
N GLY A 31 22.41 16.12 -33.46
CA GLY A 31 23.43 17.11 -33.12
C GLY A 31 24.46 17.32 -34.25
N PRO A 32 25.10 18.49 -34.33
CA PRO A 32 26.20 18.70 -35.27
C PRO A 32 27.38 17.79 -34.91
N VAL A 33 28.07 17.28 -35.94
CA VAL A 33 29.28 16.47 -35.75
C VAL A 33 30.36 17.36 -35.13
N SER A 34 30.72 17.11 -33.88
CA SER A 34 31.63 17.95 -33.11
C SER A 34 33.11 17.68 -33.38
N LYS A 35 33.42 16.51 -33.96
CA LYS A 35 34.77 16.03 -34.23
C LYS A 35 34.86 15.58 -35.69
N LYS A 36 35.81 16.15 -36.43
CA LYS A 36 36.00 15.87 -37.86
C LYS A 36 36.33 14.40 -38.15
N GLU A 37 36.94 13.73 -37.18
CA GLU A 37 37.27 12.30 -37.23
C GLU A 37 36.03 11.39 -37.26
N ASN A 38 34.90 11.87 -36.73
CA ASN A 38 33.66 11.09 -36.65
C ASN A 38 32.85 11.12 -37.96
N GLU A 39 33.22 11.96 -38.92
CA GLU A 39 32.50 12.12 -40.19
C GLU A 39 32.59 10.88 -41.09
N ASN A 40 33.64 10.06 -40.91
CA ASN A 40 33.93 8.91 -41.78
C ASN A 40 33.87 7.56 -41.02
N LEU A 41 33.16 7.52 -39.90
CA LEU A 41 32.99 6.26 -39.16
C LEU A 41 32.08 5.31 -39.95
N PRO A 42 32.49 4.05 -40.15
CA PRO A 42 31.64 3.05 -40.79
C PRO A 42 30.44 2.74 -39.90
N ASP A 43 29.28 2.56 -40.54
CA ASP A 43 28.04 2.17 -39.87
C ASP A 43 28.13 0.76 -39.23
N MET A 44 27.08 0.43 -38.47
CA MET A 44 27.01 -0.79 -37.67
C MET A 44 27.24 -2.06 -38.51
N THR A 45 28.19 -2.89 -38.07
CA THR A 45 28.55 -4.12 -38.80
C THR A 45 27.58 -5.27 -38.48
N GLY A 46 27.46 -6.26 -39.37
CA GLY A 46 26.55 -7.40 -39.16
C GLY A 46 26.79 -8.18 -37.85
N ARG A 47 28.03 -8.18 -37.34
CA ARG A 47 28.37 -8.78 -36.03
C ARG A 47 27.80 -7.97 -34.86
N GLU A 48 27.79 -6.65 -34.96
CA GLU A 48 27.17 -5.78 -33.94
C GLU A 48 25.65 -5.96 -33.96
N TRP A 49 25.06 -6.11 -35.15
CA TRP A 49 23.64 -6.40 -35.28
C TRP A 49 23.27 -7.74 -34.63
N ALA A 50 24.10 -8.77 -34.79
CA ALA A 50 23.92 -10.06 -34.12
C ALA A 50 23.97 -9.97 -32.59
N ALA A 51 24.66 -8.97 -32.02
CA ALA A 51 24.69 -8.73 -30.57
C ALA A 51 23.47 -7.95 -30.07
N VAL A 52 22.98 -6.96 -30.84
CA VAL A 52 21.85 -6.10 -30.46
C VAL A 52 20.49 -6.75 -30.72
N ALA A 53 20.38 -7.51 -31.81
CA ALA A 53 19.14 -8.18 -32.21
C ALA A 53 18.48 -9.05 -31.12
N PRO A 54 19.19 -9.95 -30.40
CA PRO A 54 18.55 -10.78 -29.38
C PRO A 54 17.99 -9.94 -28.23
N LEU A 55 18.66 -8.84 -27.86
CA LEU A 55 18.14 -7.92 -26.84
C LEU A 55 16.86 -7.24 -27.30
N LEU A 56 16.80 -6.75 -28.55
CA LEU A 56 15.59 -6.16 -29.09
C LEU A 56 14.43 -7.17 -29.12
N VAL A 57 14.70 -8.41 -29.55
CA VAL A 57 13.69 -9.48 -29.55
C VAL A 57 13.14 -9.70 -28.15
N LEU A 58 13.98 -9.75 -27.11
CA LEU A 58 13.54 -9.91 -25.73
C LEU A 58 12.71 -8.72 -25.22
N VAL A 59 13.10 -7.49 -25.55
CA VAL A 59 12.33 -6.29 -25.18
C VAL A 59 10.92 -6.35 -25.78
N PHE A 60 10.81 -6.69 -27.06
CA PHE A 60 9.50 -6.83 -27.71
C PHE A 60 8.71 -8.02 -27.19
N TRP A 61 9.36 -9.16 -26.92
CA TRP A 61 8.71 -10.34 -26.36
C TRP A 61 8.08 -10.01 -25.00
N ILE A 62 8.86 -9.46 -24.06
CA ILE A 62 8.36 -9.08 -22.73
C ILE A 62 7.25 -8.03 -22.85
N GLY A 63 7.37 -7.09 -23.79
CA GLY A 63 6.38 -6.04 -24.01
C GLY A 63 5.03 -6.55 -24.55
N PHE A 64 5.05 -7.46 -25.53
CA PHE A 64 3.82 -7.99 -26.13
C PHE A 64 3.21 -9.16 -25.34
N PHE A 65 4.03 -9.98 -24.69
CA PHE A 65 3.59 -11.17 -23.94
C PHE A 65 4.10 -11.16 -22.48
N PRO A 66 3.70 -10.17 -21.66
CA PRO A 66 4.19 -10.03 -20.28
C PRO A 66 3.79 -11.21 -19.39
N ASN A 67 2.65 -11.86 -19.65
CA ASN A 67 2.17 -13.01 -18.85
C ASN A 67 3.15 -14.17 -18.81
N THR A 68 3.93 -14.39 -19.87
CA THR A 68 4.94 -15.47 -19.91
C THR A 68 5.98 -15.36 -18.79
N PHE A 69 6.25 -14.14 -18.31
CA PHE A 69 7.14 -13.87 -17.19
C PHE A 69 6.38 -13.75 -15.87
N LEU A 70 5.20 -13.12 -15.87
CA LEU A 70 4.40 -12.92 -14.66
C LEU A 70 3.90 -14.23 -14.05
N GLU A 71 3.40 -15.17 -14.86
CA GLU A 71 2.93 -16.48 -14.39
C GLU A 71 4.04 -17.26 -13.68
N LYS A 72 5.29 -17.09 -14.12
CA LYS A 72 6.45 -17.74 -13.48
C LYS A 72 6.80 -17.13 -12.12
N SER A 73 6.55 -15.84 -11.94
CA SER A 73 6.81 -15.11 -10.70
C SER A 73 5.66 -15.19 -9.69
N GLU A 74 4.44 -15.44 -10.14
CA GLU A 74 3.23 -15.44 -9.32
C GLU A 74 3.32 -16.38 -8.12
N ASP A 75 3.72 -17.65 -8.33
CA ASP A 75 3.82 -18.64 -7.26
C ASP A 75 4.81 -18.23 -6.16
N ALA A 76 5.98 -17.73 -6.55
CA ALA A 76 7.02 -17.31 -5.62
C ALA A 76 6.60 -16.08 -4.82
N VAL A 77 5.93 -15.12 -5.48
CA VAL A 77 5.39 -13.93 -4.83
C VAL A 77 4.24 -14.29 -3.89
N GLY A 78 3.38 -15.22 -4.29
CA GLY A 78 2.27 -15.71 -3.46
C GLY A 78 2.76 -16.36 -2.16
N GLN A 79 3.76 -17.23 -2.24
CA GLN A 79 4.40 -17.84 -1.06
C GLN A 79 5.04 -16.77 -0.16
N PHE A 80 5.79 -15.82 -0.74
CA PHE A 80 6.43 -14.74 0.00
C PHE A 80 5.42 -13.86 0.74
N ILE A 81 4.31 -13.48 0.09
CA ILE A 81 3.25 -12.69 0.73
C ILE A 81 2.59 -13.48 1.86
N GLY A 82 2.41 -14.79 1.71
CA GLY A 82 1.89 -15.67 2.75
C GLY A 82 2.79 -15.68 3.99
N ASP A 83 4.09 -15.97 3.80
CA ASP A 83 5.08 -16.00 4.89
C ASP A 83 5.24 -14.64 5.57
N PHE A 84 5.23 -13.56 4.78
CA PHE A 84 5.32 -12.19 5.28
C PHE A 84 4.10 -11.82 6.12
N ARG A 85 2.88 -12.16 5.66
CA ARG A 85 1.65 -11.93 6.42
C ARG A 85 1.62 -12.72 7.72
N ALA A 86 2.01 -14.00 7.70
CA ALA A 86 2.07 -14.82 8.91
C ALA A 86 2.99 -14.20 9.98
N LYS A 87 4.19 -13.75 9.57
CA LYS A 87 5.13 -13.04 10.46
C LYS A 87 4.62 -11.69 10.92
N TRP A 88 3.92 -10.97 10.06
CA TRP A 88 3.32 -9.68 10.39
C TRP A 88 2.18 -9.82 11.41
N ASP A 89 1.36 -10.86 11.28
CA ASP A 89 0.24 -11.13 12.17
C ASP A 89 0.74 -11.62 13.54
N GLU A 90 1.78 -12.46 13.56
CA GLU A 90 2.50 -12.84 14.78
C GLU A 90 3.05 -11.59 15.48
N SER A 91 3.76 -10.73 14.73
CA SER A 91 4.29 -9.46 15.25
C SER A 91 3.23 -8.46 15.71
N SER A 92 2.03 -8.50 15.14
CA SER A 92 0.94 -7.58 15.51
C SER A 92 0.18 -8.08 16.74
N SER A 93 0.23 -9.39 17.01
CA SER A 93 -0.40 -10.05 18.16
C SER A 93 0.54 -10.12 19.37
N ASP A 94 1.84 -10.24 19.12
CA ASP A 94 2.88 -10.12 20.13
C ASP A 94 3.08 -8.63 20.49
N ASP A 95 2.50 -8.23 21.62
CA ASP A 95 2.70 -6.92 22.27
C ASP A 95 4.19 -6.64 22.58
N SER A 96 5.04 -7.66 22.44
CA SER A 96 6.48 -7.61 22.59
C SER A 96 7.21 -6.76 21.53
N LEU A 97 6.60 -6.52 20.36
CA LEU A 97 7.17 -5.66 19.31
C LEU A 97 6.79 -4.18 19.44
N ARG A 98 5.91 -3.84 20.38
CA ARG A 98 5.72 -2.46 20.86
C ARG A 98 6.83 -2.01 21.84
N LEU A 99 7.72 -2.93 22.25
CA LEU A 99 8.67 -2.74 23.35
C LEU A 99 9.95 -1.95 23.01
N TRP A 100 10.09 -1.33 21.83
CA TRP A 100 11.16 -0.34 21.61
C TRP A 100 10.88 1.01 22.33
N HIS A 101 9.70 1.18 22.92
CA HIS A 101 9.47 2.17 23.96
C HIS A 101 8.86 1.49 25.20
N PRO A 102 9.69 1.06 26.17
CA PRO A 102 9.20 0.43 27.40
C PRO A 102 8.34 1.35 28.29
N ASP A 103 8.30 2.66 28.04
CA ASP A 103 7.65 3.65 28.93
C ASP A 103 6.52 4.47 28.30
N LEU A 104 5.99 4.09 27.13
CA LEU A 104 4.77 4.71 26.59
C LEU A 104 3.61 3.73 26.64
N HIS A 105 3.19 3.41 27.87
CA HIS A 105 1.84 2.98 28.12
C HIS A 105 0.92 4.18 27.86
N VAL A 106 0.52 4.38 26.61
CA VAL A 106 -0.80 4.97 26.40
C VAL A 106 -1.76 3.84 26.75
N ALA A 107 -2.11 3.77 28.04
CA ALA A 107 -3.30 3.06 28.47
C ALA A 107 -4.43 3.46 27.52
N PRO A 108 -5.41 2.59 27.22
CA PRO A 108 -6.64 3.08 26.61
C PRO A 108 -7.09 4.22 27.50
N GLU A 109 -6.91 5.44 27.00
CA GLU A 109 -7.37 6.63 27.65
C GLU A 109 -8.83 6.32 27.88
N ALA A 110 -9.16 6.15 29.15
CA ALA A 110 -10.27 6.85 29.74
C ALA A 110 -11.16 7.45 28.64
N ALA A 111 -12.10 6.65 28.16
CA ALA A 111 -13.37 7.21 27.78
C ALA A 111 -13.87 7.91 29.05
N GLU A 112 -13.49 9.18 29.17
CA GLU A 112 -13.96 10.27 30.02
C GLU A 112 -14.47 9.90 31.43
N PRO A 113 -13.84 10.38 32.52
CA PRO A 113 -14.41 10.27 33.86
C PRO A 113 -15.67 11.13 33.99
N GLY A 114 -16.83 10.50 33.79
CA GLY A 114 -18.04 10.86 34.53
C GLY A 114 -17.99 10.16 35.88
N GLU A 115 -17.48 10.84 36.91
CA GLU A 115 -17.73 10.46 38.31
C GLU A 115 -19.25 10.51 38.59
N PRO A 116 -19.83 9.60 39.40
CA PRO A 116 -19.49 9.50 40.82
C PRO A 116 -19.25 8.08 41.36
N THR A 117 -18.18 7.99 42.14
CA THR A 117 -17.89 7.10 43.27
C THR A 117 -19.07 6.32 43.84
N GLU A 118 -19.05 4.99 43.68
CA GLU A 118 -19.95 4.04 44.37
C GLU A 118 -19.20 3.11 45.35
N GLU A 119 -17.99 3.48 45.77
CA GLU A 119 -17.25 2.71 46.78
C GLU A 119 -16.89 3.57 48.00
N ALA A 120 -17.91 4.14 48.64
CA ALA A 120 -17.82 4.51 50.04
C ALA A 120 -19.19 4.45 50.71
N ALA A 121 -19.30 3.55 51.69
CA ALA A 121 -20.26 3.53 52.79
C ALA A 121 -21.55 2.70 52.61
N GLN A 122 -21.43 1.41 52.93
CA GLN A 122 -22.15 0.77 54.04
C GLN A 122 -23.69 0.83 54.06
N ALA A 123 -24.36 -0.27 53.69
CA ALA A 123 -25.31 -1.04 54.54
C ALA A 123 -26.22 -1.95 53.67
N GLU A 124 -26.20 -3.26 53.93
CA GLU A 124 -27.28 -4.22 53.58
C GLU A 124 -28.63 -3.85 54.26
N PRO A 125 -29.77 -4.54 54.03
CA PRO A 125 -30.24 -5.41 52.93
C PRO A 125 -31.70 -5.06 52.48
N ALA A 126 -32.21 -5.54 51.33
CA ALA A 126 -33.63 -5.96 51.15
C ALA A 126 -34.03 -6.25 49.68
N ALA A 127 -34.58 -7.45 49.49
CA ALA A 127 -35.78 -7.81 48.72
C ALA A 127 -36.01 -7.27 47.29
N ASP A 128 -35.98 -8.24 46.36
CA ASP A 128 -37.04 -8.61 45.41
C ASP A 128 -37.48 -7.64 44.29
N GLY A 129 -37.66 -8.23 43.09
CA GLY A 129 -38.45 -7.63 42.00
C GLY A 129 -37.70 -7.35 40.69
N GLN A 130 -38.15 -8.01 39.62
CA GLN A 130 -37.95 -7.69 38.18
C GLN A 130 -36.60 -8.14 37.59
N ARG A 131 -36.44 -9.26 36.87
CA ARG A 131 -37.26 -9.87 35.81
C ARG A 131 -37.84 -8.86 34.81
N GLU A 132 -37.03 -8.45 33.84
CA GLU A 132 -37.42 -8.19 32.43
C GLU A 132 -36.11 -7.97 31.65
N ALA A 133 -35.62 -8.96 30.91
CA ALA A 133 -36.01 -9.27 29.54
C ALA A 133 -34.99 -8.70 28.53
N ALA A 134 -34.24 -9.62 27.93
CA ALA A 134 -33.82 -9.64 26.54
C ALA A 134 -33.93 -8.30 25.76
N LEU A 135 -32.78 -7.75 25.38
CA LEU A 135 -32.75 -6.77 24.28
C LEU A 135 -32.25 -7.47 23.01
N PRO A 136 -33.16 -7.89 22.11
CA PRO A 136 -32.81 -8.32 20.77
C PRO A 136 -32.36 -7.12 19.93
N THR A 137 -31.40 -7.39 19.05
CA THR A 137 -31.03 -6.63 17.85
C THR A 137 -32.04 -5.57 17.41
N LEU A 138 -31.75 -4.30 17.70
CA LEU A 138 -32.47 -3.17 17.14
C LEU A 138 -32.11 -3.05 15.66
N THR A 139 -32.94 -3.64 14.81
CA THR A 139 -32.93 -3.41 13.36
C THR A 139 -33.34 -1.97 13.06
N ASN A 140 -32.68 -1.37 12.07
CA ASN A 140 -32.79 0.03 11.65
C ASN A 140 -34.22 0.50 11.26
N GLU A 141 -35.21 -0.39 11.25
CA GLU A 141 -36.61 -0.07 10.97
C GLU A 141 -37.32 0.61 12.17
N ALA A 142 -36.94 0.29 13.42
CA ALA A 142 -37.56 0.88 14.62
C ALA A 142 -37.14 2.36 14.82
N LEU A 143 -35.95 2.73 14.35
CA LEU A 143 -35.46 4.12 14.39
C LEU A 143 -36.18 5.00 13.35
N ALA A 144 -36.53 4.44 12.19
CA ALA A 144 -37.22 5.14 11.12
C ALA A 144 -38.68 5.49 11.49
N MET A 145 -39.36 4.63 12.26
CA MET A 145 -40.75 4.86 12.67
C MET A 145 -40.89 5.97 13.73
N ARG A 146 -39.85 6.22 14.56
CA ARG A 146 -39.87 7.27 15.59
C ARG A 146 -39.59 8.69 15.07
N LEU A 147 -38.95 8.81 13.90
CA LEU A 147 -38.59 10.10 13.30
C LEU A 147 -39.59 10.59 12.23
N GLY A 148 -40.60 9.79 11.89
CA GLY A 148 -41.61 10.12 10.87
C GLY A 148 -42.89 10.79 11.37
N GLY A 149 -43.02 11.09 12.67
CA GLY A 149 -44.28 11.51 13.31
C GLY A 149 -44.38 12.97 13.74
N ALA A 150 -43.80 13.91 13.00
CA ALA A 150 -43.89 15.35 13.30
C ALA A 150 -44.40 16.17 12.10
N ARG A 151 -45.67 15.96 11.74
CA ARG A 151 -46.63 16.96 11.23
C ARG A 151 -48.04 16.49 11.50
#